data_AF-A0A4R9AM20-F1
#
_entry.id   AF-A0A4R9AM20-F1
#
_cell.length_a   1.000
_cell.length_b   1.000
_cell.length_c   1.000
_cell.angle_alpha   90.00
_cell.angle_beta   90.00
_cell.angle_gamma   90.00
#
_symmetry.space_group_name_H-M   'P 1'
#
loop_
_entity.id
_entity.type
_entity.pdbx_description
1 polymer ?
#
loop_
_entity_poly.entity_id
_entity_poly.type
_entity_poly.pdbx_seq_one_letter_code
_entity_poly.pdbx_strand_id
1 'polypeptide(L)'
;MASVCVSLTGCASMTGADAASLDSIAELARAVGIAPELVYTTEVDGYDLAPQSVGPGAADGMSATWFNSSTGAMLTIKSDSGELTEASCAATPLWDAPGGAVTCANEDGVWHRSAGGIHEYVAVRDGALIWVSGMNDASPADLLTAAKKVHVPSDAELELLFSDVPKTPGEPVERGDLPEGGDGAPIDPTGPGG
;
A
#
# COMPACT_ATOMS: atom_id res chain seq x y z
N MET A 1 -24.05 7.22 53.25
CA MET A 1 -23.27 7.63 52.06
C MET A 1 -22.27 6.50 51.81
N ALA A 2 -22.67 5.54 50.98
CA ALA A 2 -22.46 5.51 49.53
C ALA A 2 -21.12 4.82 49.20
N SER A 3 -21.25 3.65 48.57
CA SER A 3 -20.20 2.73 48.12
C SER A 3 -19.11 3.41 47.32
N VAL A 4 -17.87 2.92 47.45
CA VAL A 4 -16.84 3.06 46.42
C VAL A 4 -16.38 1.65 46.03
N CYS A 5 -16.64 1.33 44.78
CA CYS A 5 -16.27 0.09 44.11
C CYS A 5 -14.74 -0.04 44.03
N VAL A 6 -14.22 -1.19 44.43
CA VAL A 6 -12.84 -1.59 44.15
C VAL A 6 -12.78 -2.03 42.69
N SER A 7 -11.94 -1.37 41.91
CA SER A 7 -11.73 -1.58 40.48
C SER A 7 -11.16 -2.97 40.21
N LEU A 8 -11.76 -3.70 39.28
CA LEU A 8 -11.16 -4.91 38.72
C LEU A 8 -9.90 -4.53 37.93
N THR A 9 -8.77 -5.13 38.29
CA THR A 9 -7.56 -5.20 37.47
C THR A 9 -7.85 -6.08 36.26
N GLY A 10 -8.00 -5.47 35.07
CA GLY A 10 -8.10 -6.19 33.81
C GLY A 10 -6.75 -6.77 33.40
N CYS A 11 -6.75 -8.07 33.09
CA CYS A 11 -5.64 -8.80 32.50
C CYS A 11 -5.25 -8.20 31.14
N ALA A 12 -3.97 -7.85 30.96
CA ALA A 12 -3.39 -7.65 29.65
C ALA A 12 -3.20 -9.02 28.98
N SER A 13 -4.22 -9.45 28.25
CA SER A 13 -4.09 -10.50 27.25
C SER A 13 -3.46 -9.85 26.03
N MET A 14 -2.21 -10.19 25.72
CA MET A 14 -1.60 -9.88 24.42
C MET A 14 -2.29 -10.74 23.35
N THR A 15 -3.48 -10.33 22.95
CA THR A 15 -4.08 -10.63 21.66
C THR A 15 -3.72 -9.48 20.73
N GLY A 16 -3.50 -9.78 19.44
CA GLY A 16 -2.92 -8.85 18.45
C GLY A 16 -3.39 -7.41 18.59
N ALA A 17 -2.46 -6.47 18.37
CA ALA A 17 -2.73 -5.05 18.50
C ALA A 17 -4.03 -4.71 17.76
N ASP A 18 -4.97 -4.05 18.47
CA ASP A 18 -6.23 -3.64 17.88
C ASP A 18 -5.96 -2.79 16.64
N ALA A 19 -6.81 -2.97 15.61
CA ALA A 19 -6.73 -2.17 14.39
C ALA A 19 -6.82 -0.68 14.75
N ALA A 20 -5.99 0.14 14.11
CA ALA A 20 -6.01 1.58 14.27
C ALA A 20 -7.39 2.12 13.92
N SER A 21 -7.79 3.18 14.64
CA SER A 21 -9.07 3.81 14.37
C SER A 21 -9.08 4.47 12.99
N LEU A 22 -10.24 4.50 12.33
CA LEU A 22 -10.38 5.17 11.03
C LEU A 22 -9.99 6.66 11.09
N ASP A 23 -10.23 7.32 12.22
CA ASP A 23 -9.84 8.71 12.43
C ASP A 23 -8.30 8.87 12.47
N SER A 24 -7.59 7.97 13.17
CA SER A 24 -6.12 7.94 13.19
C SER A 24 -5.55 7.70 11.78
N ILE A 25 -6.13 6.75 11.05
CA ILE A 25 -5.74 6.46 9.66
C ILE A 25 -5.98 7.69 8.78
N ALA A 26 -7.13 8.34 8.94
CA ALA A 26 -7.50 9.50 8.13
C ALA A 26 -6.60 10.72 8.35
N GLU A 27 -6.09 10.92 9.56
CA GLU A 27 -5.14 11.99 9.86
C GLU A 27 -3.88 11.89 9.00
N LEU A 28 -3.33 10.69 8.86
CA LEU A 28 -2.07 10.44 8.13
C LEU A 28 -2.31 10.26 6.63
N ALA A 29 -3.30 9.45 6.24
CA ALA A 29 -3.56 9.10 4.85
C ALA A 29 -3.93 10.32 3.99
N ARG A 30 -4.71 11.26 4.54
CA ARG A 30 -5.12 12.48 3.83
C ARG A 30 -3.94 13.40 3.51
N ALA A 31 -2.88 13.38 4.31
CA ALA A 31 -1.69 14.20 4.06
C ALA A 31 -0.98 13.84 2.76
N VAL A 32 -1.18 12.61 2.26
CA VAL A 32 -0.57 12.07 1.04
C VAL A 32 -1.59 11.65 -0.02
N GLY A 33 -2.87 12.00 0.17
CA GLY A 33 -3.92 11.76 -0.82
C GLY A 33 -4.41 10.31 -0.92
N ILE A 34 -4.28 9.53 0.16
CA ILE A 34 -4.78 8.15 0.25
C ILE A 34 -6.14 8.15 0.97
N ALA A 35 -7.12 7.41 0.43
CA ALA A 35 -8.40 7.16 1.07
C ALA A 35 -8.19 6.31 2.34
N PRO A 36 -8.69 6.76 3.52
CA PRO A 36 -8.45 6.06 4.79
C PRO A 36 -8.93 4.60 4.79
N GLU A 37 -10.04 4.31 4.12
CA GLU A 37 -10.62 2.98 3.96
C GLU A 37 -9.79 2.04 3.03
N LEU A 38 -8.80 2.58 2.31
CA LEU A 38 -7.90 1.84 1.45
C LEU A 38 -6.51 1.66 2.07
N VAL A 39 -6.31 2.01 3.34
CA VAL A 39 -5.04 1.76 4.04
C VAL A 39 -5.03 0.34 4.61
N TYR A 40 -4.17 -0.50 4.04
CA TYR A 40 -3.95 -1.88 4.45
C TYR A 40 -2.47 -2.16 4.65
N THR A 41 -2.15 -3.15 5.47
CA THR A 41 -0.79 -3.66 5.63
C THR A 41 -0.78 -5.18 5.49
N THR A 42 0.41 -5.77 5.45
CA THR A 42 0.63 -7.20 5.49
C THR A 42 1.94 -7.52 6.21
N GLU A 43 2.14 -8.80 6.48
CA GLU A 43 3.33 -9.33 7.14
C GLU A 43 3.76 -10.62 6.42
N VAL A 44 5.04 -10.70 6.04
CA VAL A 44 5.64 -11.92 5.49
C VAL A 44 7.03 -12.08 6.10
N ASP A 45 7.36 -13.29 6.52
CA ASP A 45 8.64 -13.57 7.16
C ASP A 45 9.81 -13.17 6.25
N GLY A 46 10.74 -12.38 6.78
CA GLY A 46 11.93 -11.92 6.07
C GLY A 46 11.70 -10.74 5.12
N TYR A 47 10.49 -10.20 5.05
CA TYR A 47 10.17 -8.98 4.32
C TYR A 47 9.92 -7.83 5.28
N ASP A 48 10.67 -6.74 5.11
CA ASP A 48 10.50 -5.51 5.88
C ASP A 48 9.81 -4.45 5.01
N LEU A 49 8.87 -3.69 5.59
CA LEU A 49 8.29 -2.55 4.90
C LEU A 49 9.41 -1.56 4.51
N ALA A 50 9.31 -1.02 3.31
CA ALA A 50 10.09 0.13 2.86
C ALA A 50 9.21 1.40 2.97
N PRO A 51 9.26 2.17 4.07
CA PRO A 51 8.28 3.24 4.32
C PRO A 51 8.30 4.33 3.23
N GLN A 52 9.46 4.63 2.65
CA GLN A 52 9.57 5.55 1.51
C GLN A 52 8.80 5.13 0.24
N SER A 53 8.33 3.88 0.18
CA SER A 53 7.51 3.38 -0.93
C SER A 53 6.01 3.61 -0.74
N VAL A 54 5.59 4.02 0.48
CA VAL A 54 4.19 4.26 0.80
C VAL A 54 3.73 5.56 0.14
N GLY A 55 2.68 5.47 -0.66
CA GLY A 55 2.14 6.61 -1.38
C GLY A 55 0.84 6.30 -2.10
N PRO A 56 0.25 7.31 -2.78
CA PRO A 56 -1.00 7.13 -3.50
C PRO A 56 -0.85 6.08 -4.61
N GLY A 57 -1.83 5.17 -4.67
CA GLY A 57 -2.02 4.16 -5.69
C GLY A 57 -2.83 4.67 -6.87
N ALA A 58 -3.55 3.78 -7.55
CA ALA A 58 -4.50 4.20 -8.57
C ALA A 58 -5.72 4.87 -7.89
N ALA A 59 -6.29 5.89 -8.55
CA ALA A 59 -7.34 6.73 -7.98
C ALA A 59 -6.94 7.33 -6.61
N ASP A 60 -7.57 6.87 -5.53
CA ASP A 60 -7.35 7.25 -4.13
C ASP A 60 -6.77 6.11 -3.27
N GLY A 61 -6.32 5.03 -3.92
CA GLY A 61 -5.72 3.87 -3.29
C GLY A 61 -4.39 4.11 -2.61
N MET A 62 -3.86 3.05 -1.99
CA MET A 62 -2.51 3.03 -1.42
C MET A 62 -1.62 2.09 -2.25
N SER A 63 -0.34 2.44 -2.39
CA SER A 63 0.71 1.52 -2.81
C SER A 63 1.78 1.45 -1.73
N ALA A 64 2.28 0.25 -1.43
CA ALA A 64 3.37 0.03 -0.48
C ALA A 64 4.18 -1.21 -0.85
N THR A 65 5.49 -1.20 -0.59
CA THR A 65 6.41 -2.29 -0.93
C THR A 65 7.16 -2.78 0.30
N TRP A 66 7.27 -4.10 0.43
CA TRP A 66 8.16 -4.77 1.37
C TRP A 66 9.32 -5.41 0.62
N PHE A 67 10.49 -5.42 1.26
CA PHE A 67 11.74 -5.87 0.69
C PHE A 67 12.36 -6.98 1.55
N ASN A 68 12.78 -8.06 0.90
CA ASN A 68 13.59 -9.08 1.53
C ASN A 68 15.06 -8.79 1.28
N SER A 69 15.76 -8.31 2.31
CA SER A 69 17.17 -7.92 2.20
C SER A 69 18.14 -9.08 1.93
N SER A 70 17.74 -10.31 2.25
CA SER A 70 18.57 -11.50 2.04
C SER A 70 18.52 -12.00 0.59
N THR A 71 17.39 -11.84 -0.09
CA THR A 71 17.18 -12.34 -1.46
C THR A 71 17.12 -11.23 -2.52
N GLY A 72 16.83 -9.99 -2.12
CA GLY A 72 16.53 -8.89 -3.02
C GLY A 72 15.09 -8.88 -3.56
N ALA A 73 14.27 -9.85 -3.14
CA ALA A 73 12.88 -9.97 -3.56
C ALA A 73 12.04 -8.80 -3.02
N MET A 74 11.05 -8.37 -3.81
CA MET A 74 10.11 -7.32 -3.42
C MET A 74 8.68 -7.81 -3.58
N LEU A 75 7.81 -7.48 -2.64
CA LEU A 75 6.36 -7.60 -2.78
C LEU A 75 5.74 -6.22 -2.65
N THR A 76 4.76 -5.93 -3.50
CA THR A 76 4.02 -4.66 -3.47
C THR A 76 2.55 -4.97 -3.28
N ILE A 77 1.91 -4.26 -2.36
CA ILE A 77 0.46 -4.21 -2.28
C ILE A 77 -0.05 -2.91 -2.91
N LYS A 78 -1.15 -3.02 -3.66
CA LYS A 78 -1.92 -1.88 -4.13
C LYS A 78 -3.37 -2.08 -3.71
N SER A 79 -3.95 -1.11 -3.04
CA SER A 79 -5.36 -1.13 -2.67
C SER A 79 -6.17 -0.23 -3.59
N ASP A 80 -7.34 -0.70 -4.00
CA ASP A 80 -8.32 0.06 -4.78
C ASP A 80 -9.71 -0.20 -4.22
N SER A 81 -10.63 0.75 -4.36
CA SER A 81 -12.05 0.49 -4.12
C SER A 81 -12.64 -0.34 -5.26
N GLY A 82 -13.50 -1.31 -4.95
CA GLY A 82 -14.21 -2.06 -5.97
C GLY A 82 -14.61 -3.48 -5.57
N GLU A 83 -15.14 -4.18 -6.56
CA GLU A 83 -15.52 -5.58 -6.47
C GLU A 83 -14.83 -6.38 -7.58
N LEU A 84 -14.45 -7.62 -7.25
CA LEU A 84 -13.80 -8.53 -8.19
C LEU A 84 -14.71 -9.73 -8.47
N THR A 85 -14.94 -9.98 -9.75
CA THR A 85 -15.68 -11.15 -10.25
C THR A 85 -14.72 -12.04 -11.03
N GLU A 86 -15.07 -13.30 -11.26
CA GLU A 86 -14.25 -14.19 -12.10
C GLU A 86 -13.96 -13.57 -13.48
N ALA A 87 -14.98 -12.97 -14.09
CA ALA A 87 -14.89 -12.34 -15.40
C ALA A 87 -13.99 -11.09 -15.39
N SER A 88 -14.19 -10.17 -14.44
CA SER A 88 -13.35 -8.96 -14.34
C SER A 88 -11.92 -9.29 -13.92
N CYS A 89 -11.72 -10.35 -13.12
CA CYS A 89 -10.41 -10.82 -12.73
C CYS A 89 -9.58 -11.33 -13.91
N ALA A 90 -10.17 -12.17 -14.77
CA ALA A 90 -9.50 -12.69 -15.97
C ALA A 90 -9.35 -11.64 -17.08
N ALA A 91 -10.23 -10.63 -17.13
CA ALA A 91 -10.15 -9.54 -18.11
C ALA A 91 -9.08 -8.50 -17.78
N THR A 92 -8.74 -8.33 -16.51
CA THR A 92 -7.70 -7.38 -16.09
C THR A 92 -6.32 -7.93 -16.50
N PRO A 93 -5.50 -7.19 -17.26
CA PRO A 93 -4.15 -7.62 -17.62
C PRO A 93 -3.23 -7.73 -16.40
N LEU A 94 -2.21 -8.58 -16.49
CA LEU A 94 -1.07 -8.55 -15.58
C LEU A 94 -0.04 -7.54 -16.13
N TRP A 95 0.45 -6.65 -15.28
CA TRP A 95 1.36 -5.57 -15.68
C TRP A 95 2.62 -6.10 -16.37
N ASP A 96 3.23 -7.15 -15.82
CA ASP A 96 4.45 -7.78 -16.36
C ASP A 96 4.16 -8.83 -17.45
N ALA A 97 2.88 -9.03 -17.80
CA ALA A 97 2.46 -9.93 -18.88
C ALA A 97 1.24 -9.38 -19.65
N PRO A 98 1.31 -8.16 -20.24
CA PRO A 98 0.14 -7.43 -20.73
C PRO A 98 -0.55 -8.07 -21.94
N GLY A 99 0.10 -9.02 -22.62
CA GLY A 99 -0.46 -9.80 -23.73
C GLY A 99 -0.80 -11.25 -23.39
N GLY A 100 -0.57 -11.68 -22.15
CA GLY A 100 -0.85 -13.05 -21.71
C GLY A 100 -2.32 -13.22 -21.35
N ALA A 101 -2.92 -14.36 -21.74
CA ALA A 101 -4.24 -14.73 -21.23
C ALA A 101 -4.15 -14.98 -19.72
N VAL A 102 -4.89 -14.20 -18.94
CA VAL A 102 -4.89 -14.30 -17.48
C VAL A 102 -5.80 -15.44 -17.05
N THR A 103 -5.22 -16.39 -16.34
CA THR A 103 -5.99 -17.35 -15.54
C THR A 103 -6.31 -16.70 -14.20
N CYS A 104 -7.54 -16.82 -13.75
CA CYS A 104 -7.94 -16.34 -12.44
C CYS A 104 -8.86 -17.33 -11.74
N ALA A 105 -8.56 -17.65 -10.48
CA ALA A 105 -9.37 -18.54 -9.64
C ALA A 105 -9.42 -17.99 -8.21
N ASN A 106 -10.55 -18.18 -7.51
CA ASN A 106 -10.64 -17.90 -6.08
C ASN A 106 -10.23 -19.15 -5.28
N GLU A 107 -9.23 -19.02 -4.44
CA GLU A 107 -8.64 -20.09 -3.65
C GLU A 107 -8.54 -19.62 -2.18
N ASP A 108 -9.29 -20.29 -1.29
CA ASP A 108 -9.36 -19.95 0.15
C ASP A 108 -9.68 -18.46 0.43
N GLY A 109 -10.53 -17.83 -0.38
CA GLY A 109 -10.91 -16.43 -0.21
C GLY A 109 -9.89 -15.42 -0.74
N VAL A 110 -8.84 -15.87 -1.43
CA VAL A 110 -7.89 -15.02 -2.15
C VAL A 110 -7.97 -15.37 -3.64
N TRP A 111 -7.98 -14.37 -4.50
CA TRP A 111 -7.94 -14.61 -5.94
C TRP A 111 -6.50 -14.83 -6.38
N HIS A 112 -6.21 -15.96 -7.01
CA HIS A 112 -4.94 -16.20 -7.69
C HIS A 112 -5.06 -15.82 -9.16
N ARG A 113 -4.15 -14.97 -9.63
CA ARG A 113 -4.03 -14.55 -11.03
C ARG A 113 -2.69 -14.99 -11.58
N SER A 114 -2.67 -15.56 -12.79
CA SER A 114 -1.40 -15.87 -13.44
C SER A 114 -1.44 -15.80 -14.96
N ALA A 115 -0.33 -15.33 -15.54
CA ALA A 115 -0.07 -15.34 -16.98
C ALA A 115 1.44 -15.31 -17.22
N GLY A 116 1.93 -16.06 -18.22
CA GLY A 116 3.35 -16.00 -18.62
C GLY A 116 4.36 -16.36 -17.51
N GLY A 117 3.97 -17.15 -16.51
CA GLY A 117 4.80 -17.47 -15.35
C GLY A 117 4.81 -16.41 -14.24
N ILE A 118 4.09 -15.30 -14.45
CA ILE A 118 3.87 -14.28 -13.42
C ILE A 118 2.68 -14.69 -12.56
N HIS A 119 2.80 -14.49 -11.25
CA HIS A 119 1.77 -14.75 -10.26
C HIS A 119 1.43 -13.46 -9.52
N GLU A 120 0.16 -13.25 -9.27
CA GLU A 120 -0.37 -12.15 -8.48
C GLU A 120 -1.56 -12.66 -7.66
N TYR A 121 -1.81 -12.06 -6.51
CA TYR A 121 -2.92 -12.42 -5.65
C TYR A 121 -3.77 -11.21 -5.32
N VAL A 122 -5.08 -11.40 -5.13
CA VAL A 122 -5.99 -10.32 -4.71
C VAL A 122 -6.76 -10.74 -3.47
N ALA A 123 -6.56 -10.01 -2.38
CA ALA A 123 -7.41 -10.10 -1.20
C ALA A 123 -8.58 -9.13 -1.34
N VAL A 124 -9.79 -9.56 -0.97
CA VAL A 124 -11.00 -8.73 -0.99
C VAL A 124 -11.43 -8.45 0.45
N ARG A 125 -11.58 -7.17 0.81
CA ARG A 125 -11.92 -6.72 2.17
C ARG A 125 -12.89 -5.55 2.10
N ASP A 126 -14.11 -5.70 2.61
CA ASP A 126 -15.05 -4.59 2.83
C ASP A 126 -15.19 -3.57 1.67
N GLY A 127 -15.23 -4.05 0.42
CA GLY A 127 -15.32 -3.20 -0.78
C GLY A 127 -13.99 -2.64 -1.30
N ALA A 128 -12.87 -3.12 -0.76
CA ALA A 128 -11.51 -2.89 -1.22
C ALA A 128 -10.92 -4.17 -1.87
N LEU A 129 -10.16 -3.95 -2.93
CA LEU A 129 -9.33 -4.94 -3.61
C LEU A 129 -7.88 -4.65 -3.27
N ILE A 130 -7.17 -5.62 -2.70
CA ILE A 130 -5.75 -5.50 -2.35
C ILE A 130 -4.97 -6.43 -3.26
N TRP A 131 -4.41 -5.86 -4.33
CA TRP A 131 -3.56 -6.53 -5.30
C TRP A 131 -2.16 -6.72 -4.72
N VAL A 132 -1.63 -7.94 -4.80
CA VAL A 132 -0.33 -8.33 -4.26
C VAL A 132 0.51 -8.89 -5.39
N SER A 133 1.51 -8.12 -5.81
CA SER A 133 2.44 -8.49 -6.88
C SER A 133 3.88 -8.62 -6.37
N GLY A 134 4.71 -9.34 -7.12
CA GLY A 134 6.10 -9.59 -6.78
C GLY A 134 7.06 -9.09 -7.85
N MET A 135 8.26 -8.69 -7.43
CA MET A 135 9.40 -8.40 -8.30
C MET A 135 10.66 -9.12 -7.79
N ASN A 136 11.69 -9.21 -8.64
CA ASN A 136 12.97 -9.84 -8.31
C ASN A 136 12.80 -11.27 -7.76
N ASP A 137 12.05 -12.11 -8.49
CA ASP A 137 11.83 -13.52 -8.15
C ASP A 137 11.18 -13.76 -6.78
N ALA A 138 10.36 -12.82 -6.29
CA ALA A 138 9.48 -13.05 -5.14
C ALA A 138 8.62 -14.29 -5.38
N SER A 139 8.62 -15.22 -4.41
CA SER A 139 8.00 -16.51 -4.64
C SER A 139 6.47 -16.41 -4.61
N PRO A 140 5.74 -17.22 -5.40
CA PRO A 140 4.28 -17.26 -5.31
C PRO A 140 3.76 -17.60 -3.91
N ALA A 141 4.53 -18.37 -3.13
CA ALA A 141 4.18 -18.71 -1.76
C ALA A 141 4.25 -17.49 -0.81
N ASP A 142 5.24 -16.61 -1.01
CA ASP A 142 5.36 -15.37 -0.23
C ASP A 142 4.24 -14.40 -0.59
N LEU A 143 3.91 -14.28 -1.88
CA LEU A 143 2.79 -13.44 -2.35
C LEU A 143 1.44 -13.94 -1.82
N LEU A 144 1.22 -15.26 -1.81
CA LEU A 144 0.02 -15.86 -1.22
C LEU A 144 -0.05 -15.59 0.29
N THR A 145 1.09 -15.71 0.99
CA THR A 145 1.19 -15.42 2.42
C THR A 145 0.84 -13.96 2.70
N ALA A 146 1.42 -13.03 1.94
CA ALA A 146 1.10 -11.61 2.01
C ALA A 146 -0.39 -11.36 1.81
N ALA A 147 -0.99 -11.91 0.74
CA ALA A 147 -2.41 -11.73 0.46
C ALA A 147 -3.31 -12.26 1.58
N LYS A 148 -3.00 -13.44 2.14
CA LYS A 148 -3.75 -14.04 3.26
C LYS A 148 -3.62 -13.23 4.55
N LYS A 149 -2.49 -12.54 4.75
CA LYS A 149 -2.22 -11.71 5.93
C LYS A 149 -2.59 -10.23 5.76
N VAL A 150 -3.23 -9.82 4.65
CA VAL A 150 -3.73 -8.45 4.50
C VAL A 150 -4.74 -8.10 5.61
N HIS A 151 -4.49 -6.97 6.29
CA HIS A 151 -5.33 -6.44 7.37
C HIS A 151 -5.24 -4.90 7.47
N VAL A 152 -6.20 -4.30 8.18
CA VAL A 152 -6.14 -2.88 8.58
C VAL A 152 -4.99 -2.72 9.60
N PRO A 153 -4.08 -1.76 9.45
CA PRO A 153 -2.92 -1.64 10.33
C PRO A 153 -3.34 -1.36 11.78
N SER A 154 -2.59 -1.90 12.73
CA SER A 154 -2.58 -1.42 14.12
C SER A 154 -1.97 -0.03 14.23
N ASP A 155 -2.11 0.65 15.37
CA ASP A 155 -1.51 1.98 15.56
C ASP A 155 0.02 2.01 15.32
N ALA A 156 0.73 0.94 15.70
CA ALA A 156 2.18 0.83 15.50
C ALA A 156 2.55 0.62 14.02
N GLU A 157 1.79 -0.22 13.30
CA GLU A 157 1.99 -0.42 11.87
C GLU A 157 1.61 0.82 11.07
N LEU A 158 0.58 1.55 11.52
CA LEU A 158 0.18 2.81 10.95
C LEU A 158 1.29 3.86 11.10
N GLU A 159 1.92 3.96 12.28
CA GLU A 159 3.07 4.84 12.49
C GLU A 159 4.24 4.46 11.56
N LEU A 160 4.49 3.16 11.38
CA LEU A 160 5.54 2.66 10.48
C LEU A 160 5.23 2.93 9.00
N LEU A 161 3.99 2.73 8.56
CA LEU A 161 3.55 2.99 7.17
C LEU A 161 3.82 4.43 6.76
N PHE A 162 3.54 5.38 7.64
CA PHE A 162 3.65 6.81 7.35
C PHE A 162 4.91 7.44 7.97
N SER A 163 5.92 6.65 8.38
CA SER A 163 7.10 7.17 9.08
C SER A 163 7.94 8.13 8.24
N ASP A 164 7.95 7.93 6.92
CA ASP A 164 8.70 8.73 5.95
C ASP A 164 7.87 9.86 5.32
N VAL A 165 6.58 9.97 5.68
CA VAL A 165 5.76 11.09 5.24
C VAL A 165 6.19 12.36 5.97
N PRO A 166 6.51 13.45 5.24
CA PRO A 166 6.86 14.71 5.87
C PRO A 166 5.75 15.20 6.79
N LYS A 167 6.05 15.33 8.09
CA LYS A 167 5.09 15.83 9.11
C LYS A 167 4.73 17.31 8.93
N THR A 168 5.48 18.02 8.11
CA THR A 168 5.26 19.44 7.79
C THR A 168 5.32 19.58 6.27
N PRO A 169 4.34 20.24 5.62
CA PRO A 169 4.47 20.63 4.23
C PRO A 169 5.77 21.42 4.06
N GLY A 170 6.63 20.97 3.13
CA GLY A 170 7.82 21.73 2.79
C GLY A 170 7.43 23.12 2.29
N GLU A 171 8.23 24.12 2.59
CA GLU A 171 8.06 25.43 1.95
C GLU A 171 8.14 25.26 0.42
N PRO A 172 7.32 25.96 -0.36
CA PRO A 172 7.44 25.94 -1.81
C PRO A 172 8.88 26.17 -2.22
N VAL A 173 9.43 25.28 -3.06
CA VAL A 173 10.78 25.46 -3.58
C VAL A 173 10.73 26.62 -4.58
N GLU A 174 11.32 27.75 -4.20
CA GLU A 174 11.52 28.89 -5.10
C GLU A 174 12.48 28.48 -6.22
N ARG A 175 11.91 28.06 -7.36
CA ARG A 175 12.64 27.81 -8.61
C ARG A 175 12.97 29.16 -9.26
N GLY A 176 14.14 29.71 -8.91
CA GLY A 176 14.65 30.99 -9.44
C GLY A 176 14.95 31.01 -10.94
N ASP A 177 14.71 29.91 -11.65
CA ASP A 177 14.81 29.75 -13.10
C ASP A 177 13.46 29.83 -13.82
N LEU A 178 12.34 30.00 -13.09
CA LEU A 178 11.02 30.18 -13.70
C LEU A 178 10.71 31.67 -13.96
N PRO A 179 10.19 32.01 -15.15
CA PRO A 179 9.77 33.37 -15.43
C PRO A 179 8.51 33.75 -14.62
N GLU A 180 8.42 35.01 -14.15
CA GLU A 180 7.27 35.55 -13.40
C GLU A 180 5.94 35.52 -14.17
N GLY A 181 6.02 35.37 -15.50
CA GLY A 181 4.89 35.07 -16.38
C GLY A 181 5.37 34.25 -17.58
N GLY A 182 4.69 33.14 -17.87
CA GLY A 182 5.10 32.19 -18.91
C GLY A 182 4.44 30.82 -18.70
N ASP A 183 4.81 29.85 -19.52
CA ASP A 183 4.32 28.46 -19.46
C ASP A 183 4.98 27.62 -18.35
N GLY A 184 5.85 28.21 -17.54
CA GLY A 184 6.59 27.52 -16.48
C GLY A 184 7.79 26.71 -16.98
N ALA A 185 8.28 26.98 -18.20
CA ALA A 185 9.57 26.47 -18.66
C ALA A 185 10.75 27.24 -18.01
N PRO A 186 11.87 26.56 -17.71
CA PRO A 186 13.10 27.22 -17.29
C PRO A 186 13.58 28.26 -18.31
N ILE A 187 14.14 29.38 -17.83
CA ILE A 187 14.77 30.39 -18.69
C ILE A 187 16.03 29.78 -19.33
N ASP A 188 15.98 29.56 -20.64
CA ASP A 188 17.14 29.14 -21.41
C ASP A 188 18.13 30.32 -21.54
N PRO A 189 19.40 30.21 -21.08
CA PRO A 189 20.37 31.27 -21.24
C PRO A 189 20.67 31.49 -22.73
N THR A 190 20.26 32.64 -23.28
CA THR A 190 20.67 33.07 -24.63
C THR A 190 22.14 33.49 -24.63
N GLY A 191 23.04 32.52 -24.73
CA GLY A 191 24.46 32.68 -25.04
C GLY A 191 24.82 31.92 -26.33
N PRO A 192 25.95 32.21 -26.98
CA PRO A 192 26.36 31.47 -28.17
C PRO A 192 26.83 30.06 -27.78
N GLY A 193 25.90 29.12 -27.79
CA GLY A 193 26.15 27.68 -27.72
C GLY A 193 25.43 27.00 -28.89
N GLY A 194 26.19 26.32 -29.73
CA GLY A 194 25.68 25.38 -30.74
C GLY A 194 25.78 23.94 -30.26
#